data_AF-A0A4Q4BSK3-F1
#
_entry.id   AF-A0A4Q4BSK3-F1
#
_cell.length_a   1.000
_cell.length_b   1.000
_cell.length_c   1.000
_cell.angle_alpha   90.00
_cell.angle_beta   90.00
_cell.angle_gamma   90.00
#
_symmetry.space_group_name_H-M   'P 1'
#
loop_
_entity.id
_entity.type
_entity.pdbx_description
1 polymer ?
#
loop_
_entity_poly.entity_id
_entity_poly.type
_entity_poly.pdbx_seq_one_letter_code
_entity_poly.pdbx_strand_id
1 'polypeptide(L)'
;MMSISTSHKIRALSGASLGVLGALLLAAPAAAQPVQLGPVSVQDQTNGYQAESADPRRTAPLRDTPQTVTVITGKLIADQNLLNLRDVLTNTVPGITFTAGEGGGGYGDGITLRGYTATSDITIDGVRDSAQYTRSDPFNIQQIEVVSGAN
;
A
#
# COMPACT_ATOMS: atom_id res chain seq x y z
N MET A 1 -8.54 -9.48 -9.90
CA MET A 1 -8.34 -8.05 -9.62
C MET A 1 -6.94 -7.84 -9.07
N MET A 2 -6.33 -6.69 -9.35
CA MET A 2 -5.00 -6.33 -8.87
C MET A 2 -5.02 -4.96 -8.19
N SER A 3 -4.39 -4.85 -7.02
CA SER A 3 -4.28 -3.60 -6.27
C SER A 3 -2.82 -3.27 -6.00
N ILE A 4 -2.42 -2.04 -6.26
CA ILE A 4 -1.08 -1.50 -6.01
C ILE A 4 -1.22 -0.51 -4.87
N SER A 5 -0.45 -0.68 -3.80
CA SER A 5 -0.39 0.28 -2.71
C SER A 5 0.88 1.12 -2.79
N THR A 6 0.74 2.44 -2.65
CA THR A 6 1.87 3.37 -2.75
C THR A 6 2.37 3.84 -1.38
N SER A 7 3.68 4.08 -1.30
CA SER A 7 4.34 4.50 -0.06
C SER A 7 4.08 5.98 0.26
N HIS A 8 3.21 6.25 1.23
CA HIS A 8 2.96 7.60 1.74
C HIS A 8 3.83 7.86 2.98
N LYS A 9 5.07 8.33 2.78
CA LYS A 9 5.97 8.67 3.90
C LYS A 9 5.53 9.98 4.57
N ILE A 10 4.63 9.91 5.55
CA ILE A 10 4.32 11.06 6.42
C ILE A 10 5.45 11.18 7.45
N ARG A 11 6.39 12.10 7.23
CA ARG A 11 7.41 12.46 8.22
C ARG A 11 6.76 13.32 9.31
N ALA A 12 6.41 12.71 10.45
CA ALA A 12 6.01 13.46 11.64
C ALA A 12 7.22 14.22 12.21
N LEU A 13 7.20 15.55 12.15
CA LEU A 13 8.21 16.42 12.73
C LEU A 13 7.83 16.72 14.19
N SER A 14 8.56 16.16 15.17
CA SER A 14 8.34 16.48 16.59
C SER A 14 8.94 17.86 16.91
N GLY A 15 8.09 18.88 17.00
CA GLY A 15 8.47 20.22 17.46
C GLY A 15 8.30 20.36 18.98
N ALA A 16 9.40 20.41 19.73
CA ALA A 16 9.40 20.83 21.13
C ALA A 16 9.84 22.31 21.19
N SER A 17 8.92 23.22 21.52
CA SER A 17 9.22 24.64 21.73
C SER A 17 9.39 24.96 23.21
N LEU A 18 10.48 25.68 23.51
CA LEU A 18 10.96 26.12 24.83
C LEU A 18 10.54 27.59 25.11
N GLY A 19 10.27 27.93 26.38
CA GLY A 19 10.21 29.32 26.91
C GLY A 19 8.81 29.75 27.39
N VAL A 20 8.61 30.58 28.43
CA VAL A 20 9.45 31.57 29.14
C VAL A 20 8.89 31.79 30.58
N LEU A 21 9.76 32.16 31.53
CA LEU A 21 9.46 32.58 32.92
C LEU A 21 8.75 33.95 33.01
N GLY A 22 7.74 34.08 33.88
CA GLY A 22 7.21 35.38 34.31
C GLY A 22 6.09 35.25 35.36
N ALA A 23 6.33 35.69 36.59
CA ALA A 23 5.37 35.61 37.71
C ALA A 23 4.63 36.94 37.92
N LEU A 24 3.29 36.90 37.89
CA LEU A 24 2.41 37.97 38.37
C LEU A 24 1.19 37.34 39.07
N LEU A 25 0.97 37.67 40.35
CA LEU A 25 -0.11 37.14 41.19
C LEU A 25 -1.45 37.84 40.91
N LEU A 26 -2.42 37.11 40.33
CA LEU A 26 -3.85 37.42 40.37
C LEU A 26 -4.65 36.15 40.72
N ALA A 27 -5.75 36.34 41.45
CA ALA A 27 -6.62 35.29 41.99
C ALA A 27 -7.07 34.27 40.92
N ALA A 28 -6.91 32.98 41.22
CA ALA A 28 -7.14 31.90 40.27
C ALA A 28 -8.58 31.34 40.39
N PRO A 29 -9.34 31.21 39.29
CA PRO A 29 -10.45 30.25 39.26
C PRO A 29 -9.85 28.83 39.32
N ALA A 30 -10.56 27.89 39.94
CA ALA A 30 -10.16 26.48 39.99
C ALA A 30 -10.10 25.91 38.57
N ALA A 31 -8.93 26.01 37.94
CA ALA A 31 -8.66 25.44 36.63
C ALA A 31 -8.53 23.92 36.80
N ALA A 32 -9.43 23.17 36.15
CA ALA A 32 -9.29 21.73 36.00
C ALA A 32 -7.90 21.43 35.43
N GLN A 33 -7.10 20.65 36.16
CA GLN A 33 -5.76 20.29 35.70
C GLN A 33 -5.87 19.54 34.37
N PRO A 34 -5.18 19.99 33.30
CA PRO A 34 -5.19 19.28 32.04
C PRO A 34 -4.58 17.90 32.25
N VAL A 35 -5.32 16.85 31.91
CA VAL A 35 -4.82 15.47 31.94
C VAL A 35 -3.72 15.35 30.90
N GLN A 36 -2.47 15.38 31.36
CA GLN A 36 -1.29 15.18 30.53
C GLN A 36 -1.12 13.68 30.26
N LEU A 37 -1.46 13.24 29.05
CA LEU A 37 -1.21 11.87 28.62
C LEU A 37 0.30 11.66 28.43
N GLY A 38 0.82 10.50 28.87
CA GLY A 38 2.21 10.12 28.68
C GLY A 38 2.59 9.96 27.20
N PRO A 39 3.89 9.97 26.87
CA PRO A 39 4.34 9.84 25.49
C PRO A 39 3.93 8.48 24.90
N VAL A 40 3.31 8.49 23.72
CA VAL A 40 3.04 7.29 22.93
C VAL A 40 4.22 7.06 22.00
N SER A 41 4.87 5.90 22.13
CA SER A 41 5.90 5.45 21.18
C SER A 41 5.25 4.53 20.16
N VAL A 42 5.18 4.97 18.90
CA VAL A 42 4.78 4.13 17.77
C VAL A 42 6.06 3.57 17.16
N GLN A 43 6.23 2.25 17.23
CA GLN A 43 7.33 1.54 16.60
C GLN A 43 6.78 0.85 15.35
N ASP A 44 7.38 1.15 14.20
CA ASP A 44 7.04 0.49 12.95
C ASP A 44 7.63 -0.92 12.93
N GLN A 45 6.78 -1.95 12.83
CA GLN A 45 7.23 -3.32 12.63
C GLN A 45 7.36 -3.55 11.13
N THR A 46 8.60 -3.53 10.62
CA THR A 46 8.86 -3.91 9.23
C THR A 46 8.73 -5.42 9.08
N ASN A 47 7.51 -5.87 8.77
CA ASN A 47 7.23 -7.25 8.42
C ASN A 47 7.96 -7.57 7.10
N GLY A 48 9.13 -8.21 7.17
CA GLY A 48 10.04 -8.36 6.02
C GLY A 48 9.37 -8.87 4.74
N TYR A 49 9.09 -10.17 4.67
CA TYR A 49 8.29 -10.78 3.58
C TYR A 49 6.89 -11.19 4.01
N GLN A 50 6.59 -11.13 5.31
CA GLN A 50 5.23 -11.33 5.79
C GLN A 50 4.40 -10.11 5.41
N ALA A 51 3.28 -10.37 4.76
CA ALA A 51 2.47 -9.32 4.18
C ALA A 51 1.08 -9.30 4.82
N GLU A 52 0.62 -8.11 5.13
CA GLU A 52 -0.77 -7.81 5.49
C GLU A 52 -1.42 -7.09 4.31
N SER A 53 -2.75 -7.12 4.21
CA SER A 53 -3.41 -6.33 3.18
C SER A 53 -3.44 -4.86 3.57
N ALA A 54 -3.12 -4.00 2.61
CA ALA A 54 -3.26 -2.56 2.70
C ALA A 54 -4.64 -2.07 2.21
N ASP A 55 -5.51 -2.97 1.71
CA ASP A 55 -6.84 -2.62 1.24
C ASP A 55 -7.80 -2.42 2.44
N PRO A 56 -8.32 -1.21 2.69
CA PRO A 56 -9.19 -0.92 3.83
C PRO A 56 -10.53 -1.67 3.77
N ARG A 57 -10.90 -2.23 2.61
CA ARG A 57 -12.12 -3.04 2.47
C ARG A 57 -11.97 -4.43 3.09
N ARG A 58 -10.75 -4.88 3.37
CA ARG A 58 -10.49 -6.15 4.06
C ARG A 58 -10.56 -5.96 5.57
N THR A 59 -11.61 -6.51 6.16
CA THR A 59 -11.89 -6.38 7.59
C THR A 59 -11.34 -7.52 8.45
N ALA A 60 -10.71 -8.52 7.83
CA ALA A 60 -10.14 -9.69 8.48
C ALA A 60 -8.72 -9.98 7.97
N PRO A 61 -7.86 -10.68 8.75
CA PRO A 61 -6.56 -11.13 8.29
C PRO A 61 -6.65 -11.97 7.00
N LEU A 62 -5.59 -11.96 6.20
CA LEU A 62 -5.54 -12.72 4.94
C LEU A 62 -5.76 -14.23 5.13
N ARG A 63 -5.33 -14.79 6.28
CA ARG A 63 -5.58 -16.19 6.65
C ARG A 63 -7.07 -16.52 6.73
N ASP A 64 -7.88 -15.57 7.21
CA ASP A 64 -9.30 -15.77 7.52
C ASP A 64 -10.21 -15.30 6.37
N THR A 65 -9.61 -14.75 5.31
CA THR A 65 -10.32 -14.28 4.12
C THR A 65 -10.60 -15.48 3.20
N PRO A 66 -11.86 -15.75 2.81
CA PRO A 66 -12.23 -16.89 1.94
C PRO A 66 -11.93 -16.59 0.45
N GLN A 67 -10.77 -16.01 0.16
CA GLN A 67 -10.34 -15.63 -1.18
C GLN A 67 -8.83 -15.79 -1.30
N THR A 68 -8.36 -16.19 -2.48
CA THR A 68 -6.92 -16.25 -2.74
C THR A 68 -6.37 -14.86 -3.00
N VAL A 69 -5.55 -14.38 -2.09
CA VAL A 69 -4.84 -13.10 -2.18
C VAL A 69 -3.33 -13.37 -2.10
N THR A 70 -2.60 -12.95 -3.11
CA THR A 70 -1.14 -12.98 -3.12
C THR A 70 -0.64 -11.56 -2.91
N VAL A 71 0.13 -11.33 -1.85
CA VAL A 71 0.73 -10.02 -1.58
C VAL A 71 2.23 -10.09 -1.82
N ILE A 72 2.72 -9.14 -2.61
CA ILE A 72 4.11 -8.98 -3.01
C ILE A 72 4.61 -7.72 -2.31
N THR A 73 5.51 -7.89 -1.34
CA THR A 73 6.02 -6.76 -0.57
C THR A 73 7.05 -5.97 -1.37
N GLY A 74 7.16 -4.67 -1.09
CA GLY A 74 8.19 -3.82 -1.70
C GLY A 74 9.61 -4.29 -1.39
N LYS A 75 9.81 -4.97 -0.25
CA LYS A 75 11.07 -5.66 0.07
C LYS A 75 11.38 -6.78 -0.93
N LEU A 76 10.40 -7.62 -1.27
CA LEU A 76 10.58 -8.68 -2.27
C LEU A 76 10.90 -8.09 -3.65
N ILE A 77 10.18 -7.04 -4.05
CA ILE A 77 10.41 -6.33 -5.32
C ILE A 77 11.85 -5.79 -5.39
N ALA A 78 12.33 -5.18 -4.30
CA ALA A 78 13.66 -4.64 -4.20
C ALA A 78 14.75 -5.74 -4.19
N ASP A 79 14.57 -6.79 -3.38
CA ASP A 79 15.55 -7.86 -3.23
C ASP A 79 15.72 -8.69 -4.52
N GLN A 80 14.65 -8.82 -5.31
CA GLN A 80 14.67 -9.50 -6.61
C GLN A 80 14.98 -8.56 -7.78
N ASN A 81 15.22 -7.27 -7.52
CA ASN A 81 15.51 -6.25 -8.53
C ASN A 81 14.48 -6.23 -9.68
N LEU A 82 13.19 -6.32 -9.34
CA LEU A 82 12.10 -6.34 -10.31
C LEU A 82 11.79 -4.89 -10.73
N LEU A 83 12.00 -4.59 -12.02
CA LEU A 83 12.04 -3.20 -12.51
C LEU A 83 10.70 -2.68 -13.06
N ASN A 84 9.75 -3.57 -13.33
CA ASN A 84 8.45 -3.21 -13.86
C ASN A 84 7.36 -4.19 -13.38
N LEU A 85 6.10 -3.80 -13.56
CA LEU A 85 4.96 -4.59 -13.12
C LEU A 85 4.92 -5.98 -13.76
N ARG A 86 5.30 -6.11 -15.04
CA ARG A 86 5.30 -7.40 -15.74
C ARG A 86 6.31 -8.36 -15.12
N ASP A 87 7.51 -7.89 -14.83
CA ASP A 87 8.56 -8.67 -14.18
C ASP A 87 8.13 -9.10 -12.79
N VAL A 88 7.53 -8.18 -12.03
CA VAL A 88 7.01 -8.51 -10.70
C VAL A 88 5.99 -9.64 -10.79
N LEU A 89 4.99 -9.49 -11.64
CA LEU A 89 3.89 -10.45 -11.75
C LEU A 89 4.31 -11.80 -12.30
N THR A 90 5.14 -11.82 -13.35
CA THR A 90 5.61 -13.05 -14.00
C THR A 90 6.43 -13.90 -13.04
N ASN A 91 7.24 -13.27 -12.17
CA ASN A 91 8.13 -13.99 -11.27
C ASN A 91 7.47 -14.41 -9.94
N THR A 92 6.39 -13.74 -9.53
CA THR A 92 5.82 -13.93 -8.18
C THR A 92 4.42 -14.52 -8.16
N VAL A 93 3.64 -14.40 -9.23
CA VAL A 93 2.22 -14.80 -9.24
C VAL A 93 1.96 -15.91 -10.25
N PRO A 94 1.50 -17.09 -9.80
CA PRO A 94 1.15 -18.17 -10.71
C PRO A 94 -0.14 -17.85 -11.48
N GLY A 95 -0.17 -18.22 -12.77
CA GLY A 95 -1.38 -18.12 -13.60
C GLY A 95 -1.67 -16.71 -14.15
N ILE A 96 -0.69 -15.81 -14.12
CA ILE A 96 -0.71 -14.56 -14.88
C ILE A 96 -0.02 -14.75 -16.23
N THR A 97 -0.63 -14.24 -17.28
CA THR A 97 -0.02 -14.11 -18.61
C THR A 97 -0.26 -12.71 -19.16
N PHE A 98 0.51 -12.35 -20.19
CA PHE A 98 0.41 -11.05 -20.84
C PHE A 98 0.03 -11.20 -22.30
N THR A 99 -0.91 -10.37 -22.76
CA THR A 99 -1.29 -10.28 -24.16
C THR A 99 -0.30 -9.41 -24.92
N ALA A 100 -0.08 -9.72 -26.20
CA ALA A 100 0.87 -9.02 -27.07
C ALA A 100 0.40 -7.63 -27.56
N GLY A 101 -0.81 -7.18 -27.19
CA GLY A 101 -1.35 -5.88 -27.64
C GLY A 101 -1.91 -5.88 -29.06
N GLU A 102 -2.13 -7.05 -29.64
CA GLU A 102 -2.73 -7.21 -30.97
C GLU A 102 -4.27 -7.01 -30.95
N GLY A 103 -4.87 -6.83 -32.12
CA GLY A 103 -6.34 -6.84 -32.28
C GLY A 103 -7.08 -5.60 -31.74
N GLY A 104 -6.38 -4.47 -31.55
CA GLY A 104 -7.00 -3.23 -31.05
C GLY A 104 -7.13 -3.15 -29.52
N GLY A 105 -6.49 -4.07 -28.79
CA GLY A 105 -6.48 -4.10 -27.32
C GLY A 105 -5.68 -2.98 -26.63
N GLY A 106 -5.06 -2.07 -27.40
CA GLY A 106 -4.24 -0.97 -26.89
C GLY A 106 -2.81 -1.37 -26.52
N TYR A 107 -1.98 -0.36 -26.24
CA TYR A 107 -0.60 -0.51 -25.80
C TYR A 107 -0.51 -0.60 -24.27
N GLY A 108 0.42 -1.39 -23.73
CA GLY A 108 0.70 -1.45 -22.28
C GLY A 108 0.57 -2.85 -21.67
N ASP A 109 0.24 -2.90 -20.38
CA ASP A 109 0.15 -4.14 -19.60
C ASP A 109 -1.18 -4.86 -19.82
N GLY A 110 -1.28 -5.62 -20.91
CA GLY A 110 -2.42 -6.50 -21.16
C GLY A 110 -2.40 -7.74 -20.27
N ILE A 111 -2.93 -7.64 -19.06
CA ILE A 111 -2.88 -8.70 -18.05
C ILE A 111 -4.02 -9.69 -18.24
N THR A 112 -3.70 -10.98 -18.19
CA THR A 112 -4.66 -12.08 -18.10
C THR A 112 -4.40 -12.87 -16.82
N LEU A 113 -5.43 -13.07 -16.01
CA LEU A 113 -5.36 -13.83 -14.77
C LEU A 113 -6.29 -15.04 -14.87
N ARG A 114 -5.73 -16.25 -14.76
CA ARG A 114 -6.49 -17.52 -14.86
C ARG A 114 -7.36 -17.60 -16.13
N GLY A 115 -6.86 -17.07 -17.25
CA GLY A 115 -7.55 -17.11 -18.55
C GLY A 115 -8.56 -15.99 -18.81
N TYR A 116 -8.80 -15.10 -17.85
CA TYR A 116 -9.67 -13.93 -18.02
C TYR A 116 -8.85 -12.65 -18.10
N THR A 117 -9.27 -11.70 -18.95
CA THR A 117 -8.63 -10.39 -19.01
C THR A 117 -8.83 -9.65 -17.68
N ALA A 118 -7.75 -9.09 -17.17
CA ALA A 118 -7.72 -8.27 -15.96
C ALA A 118 -7.07 -6.89 -16.23
N THR A 119 -6.85 -6.54 -17.51
CA THR A 119 -6.25 -5.26 -17.94
C THR A 119 -6.98 -4.06 -17.35
N SER A 120 -8.29 -4.19 -17.13
CA SER A 120 -9.15 -3.13 -16.62
C SER A 120 -9.36 -3.18 -15.10
N ASP A 121 -8.82 -4.19 -14.43
CA ASP A 121 -9.07 -4.49 -13.01
C ASP A 121 -7.84 -4.19 -12.14
N ILE A 122 -7.14 -3.10 -12.48
CA ILE A 122 -6.00 -2.57 -11.75
C ILE A 122 -6.48 -1.39 -10.90
N THR A 123 -6.17 -1.43 -9.61
CA THR A 123 -6.41 -0.31 -8.69
C THR A 123 -5.10 0.18 -8.10
N ILE A 124 -4.99 1.49 -7.90
CA ILE A 124 -3.92 2.13 -7.12
C ILE A 124 -4.58 2.70 -5.86
N ASP A 125 -4.13 2.23 -4.69
CA ASP A 125 -4.67 2.61 -3.38
C ASP A 125 -6.22 2.50 -3.31
N GLY A 126 -6.77 1.46 -3.95
CA GLY A 126 -8.21 1.17 -3.99
C GLY A 126 -8.99 1.90 -5.08
N VAL A 127 -8.38 2.82 -5.84
CA VAL A 127 -9.01 3.54 -6.95
C VAL A 127 -8.63 2.90 -8.28
N ARG A 128 -9.61 2.69 -9.18
CA ARG A 128 -9.38 2.10 -10.50
C ARG A 128 -8.48 2.97 -11.36
N ASP A 129 -7.41 2.38 -11.88
CA ASP A 129 -6.55 2.96 -12.90
C ASP A 129 -6.90 2.35 -14.26
N SER A 130 -7.61 3.12 -15.10
CA SER A 130 -8.05 2.70 -16.42
C SER A 130 -7.06 3.01 -17.55
N ALA A 131 -5.92 3.64 -17.25
CA ALA A 131 -4.99 4.03 -18.28
C ALA A 131 -4.22 2.82 -18.83
N GLN A 132 -4.02 2.85 -20.15
CA GLN A 132 -3.28 1.83 -20.89
C GLN A 132 -1.83 2.29 -21.07
N TYR A 133 -0.95 1.76 -20.23
CA TYR A 133 0.49 2.01 -20.24
C TYR A 133 1.22 0.85 -19.58
N THR A 134 2.55 0.83 -19.69
CA THR A 134 3.42 -0.10 -18.98
C THR A 134 3.87 0.54 -17.69
N ARG A 135 3.63 -0.10 -16.55
CA ARG A 135 4.03 0.41 -15.23
C ARG A 135 5.47 0.02 -14.92
N SER A 136 6.37 0.99 -15.02
CA SER A 136 7.83 0.81 -14.91
C SER A 136 8.43 1.33 -13.61
N ASP A 137 7.61 1.73 -12.64
CA ASP A 137 8.04 2.60 -11.55
C ASP A 137 7.84 1.92 -10.18
N PRO A 138 8.62 0.87 -9.85
CA PRO A 138 8.46 0.13 -8.60
C PRO A 138 8.88 0.92 -7.37
N PHE A 139 9.59 2.04 -7.54
CA PHE A 139 10.17 2.80 -6.42
C PHE A 139 9.12 3.42 -5.49
N ASN A 140 7.91 3.69 -5.99
CA ASN A 140 6.83 4.27 -5.20
C ASN A 140 5.90 3.21 -4.59
N ILE A 141 6.12 1.93 -4.91
CA ILE A 141 5.24 0.83 -4.56
C ILE A 141 5.65 0.27 -3.20
N GLN A 142 4.70 0.24 -2.27
CA GLN A 142 4.87 -0.42 -0.98
C GLN A 142 4.55 -1.91 -1.07
N GLN A 143 3.46 -2.25 -1.74
CA GLN A 143 3.10 -3.64 -2.00
C GLN A 143 2.15 -3.74 -3.19
N ILE A 144 2.09 -4.95 -3.74
CA ILE A 144 1.18 -5.31 -4.81
C ILE A 144 0.35 -6.50 -4.35
N GLU A 145 -0.96 -6.40 -4.46
CA GLU A 145 -1.91 -7.45 -4.10
C GLU A 145 -2.59 -7.97 -5.36
N VAL A 146 -2.50 -9.29 -5.58
CA VAL A 146 -3.25 -9.97 -6.62
C VAL A 146 -4.35 -10.80 -5.99
N VAL A 147 -5.58 -10.46 -6.36
CA VAL A 147 -6.79 -11.09 -5.87
C VAL A 147 -7.35 -11.98 -6.97
N SER A 148 -7.38 -13.29 -6.73
CA SER A 148 -7.93 -14.24 -7.69
C SER A 148 -9.44 -14.42 -7.49
N GLY A 149 -10.19 -14.31 -8.58
CA GLY A 149 -11.65 -14.40 -8.58
C GLY A 149 -12.34 -13.04 -8.54
N ALA A 150 -13.68 -13.07 -8.44
CA ALA A 150 -14.50 -11.87 -8.28
C ALA A 150 -14.25 -11.22 -6.92
N ASN A 151 -14.24 -9.89 -6.89
CA ASN A 151 -14.09 -9.05 -5.70
C ASN A 151 -15.23 -8.03 -5.67
#